data_AF-A0A511ZP24-F1
#
_entry.id   AF-A0A511ZP24-F1
#
_cell.length_a   1.000
_cell.length_b   1.000
_cell.length_c   1.000
_cell.angle_alpha   90.00
_cell.angle_beta   90.00
_cell.angle_gamma   90.00
#
_symmetry.space_group_name_H-M   'P 1'
#
loop_
_entity.id
_entity.type
_entity.pdbx_description
1 polymer ?
#
loop_
_entity_poly.entity_id
_entity_poly.type
_entity_poly.pdbx_seq_one_letter_code
_entity_poly.pdbx_strand_id
1 'polypeptide(L)' 'MKNKFAERTQLVKPSETREILKITARPEVISFAGGLPAPELFPVEDVKEVCNRVLTEEGTTSLL' A
#
# COMPACT_ATOMS: atom_id res chain seq x y z
N MET A 1 -24.26 18.86 -9.05
CA MET A 1 -23.84 18.79 -7.62
C MET A 1 -23.29 20.15 -7.22
N LYS A 2 -23.95 20.86 -6.29
CA LYS A 2 -23.42 22.11 -5.70
C LYS A 2 -22.07 21.80 -5.01
N ASN A 3 -21.07 22.65 -5.26
CA ASN A 3 -19.69 22.57 -4.74
C ASN A 3 -19.63 22.32 -3.21
N LYS A 4 -19.58 21.05 -2.79
CA LYS A 4 -19.28 20.65 -1.40
C LYS A 4 -17.79 20.42 -1.16
N PHE A 5 -16.95 20.55 -2.18
CA PHE A 5 -15.53 20.26 -2.11
C PHE A 5 -14.70 21.55 -2.20
N ALA A 6 -13.54 21.55 -1.55
CA ALA A 6 -12.57 22.64 -1.67
C ALA A 6 -12.04 22.74 -3.10
N GLU A 7 -11.71 23.94 -3.56
CA GLU A 7 -11.26 24.21 -4.94
C GLU A 7 -10.07 23.34 -5.37
N ARG A 8 -9.11 23.11 -4.47
CA ARG A 8 -7.96 22.20 -4.70
C ARG A 8 -8.35 20.78 -5.11
N THR A 9 -9.58 20.35 -4.84
CA THR A 9 -10.07 19.02 -5.24
C THR A 9 -10.11 18.87 -6.75
N GLN A 10 -10.21 19.98 -7.51
CA GLN A 10 -10.12 19.97 -8.97
C GLN A 10 -8.73 19.51 -9.48
N LEU A 11 -7.70 19.58 -8.64
CA LEU A 11 -6.34 19.16 -8.96
C LEU A 11 -6.12 17.65 -8.76
N VAL A 12 -7.04 16.95 -8.09
CA VAL A 12 -6.93 15.52 -7.84
C VAL A 12 -7.20 14.77 -9.14
N LYS A 13 -6.19 14.04 -9.62
CA LYS A 13 -6.28 13.19 -10.80
C LYS A 13 -6.10 11.72 -10.41
N PRO A 14 -6.74 10.78 -11.13
CA PRO A 14 -6.43 9.37 -10.99
C PRO A 14 -4.96 9.10 -11.36
N SER A 15 -4.39 8.08 -10.73
CA SER A 15 -3.03 7.61 -11.02
C SER A 15 -3.10 6.54 -12.12
N GLU A 16 -2.53 6.84 -13.28
CA GLU A 16 -2.44 5.88 -14.40
C GLU A 16 -1.74 4.57 -13.95
N THR A 17 -0.69 4.68 -13.13
CA THR A 17 0.00 3.52 -12.54
C THR A 17 -0.94 2.67 -11.68
N ARG A 18 -1.83 3.30 -10.90
CA ARG A 18 -2.80 2.58 -10.06
C ARG A 18 -3.88 1.88 -10.90
N GLU A 19 -4.28 2.46 -12.04
CA GLU A 19 -5.24 1.80 -12.94
C GLU A 19 -4.62 0.57 -13.60
N ILE A 20 -3.36 0.65 -14.03
CA ILE A 20 -2.62 -0.50 -14.58
C ILE A 20 -2.52 -1.63 -13.53
N LEU A 21 -2.16 -1.29 -12.29
CA LEU A 21 -2.04 -2.25 -11.18
C LEU A 21 -3.31 -3.07 -10.90
N LYS A 22 -4.50 -2.55 -11.22
CA LYS A 22 -5.75 -3.32 -11.06
C LYS A 22 -5.83 -4.52 -12.01
N ILE A 23 -5.19 -4.43 -13.16
CA ILE A 23 -5.19 -5.48 -14.18
C ILE A 23 -4.06 -6.48 -13.91
N THR A 24 -2.91 -6.01 -13.42
CA THR A 24 -1.73 -6.86 -13.15
C THR A 24 -1.96 -7.90 -12.05
N ALA A 25 -2.97 -7.71 -11.20
CA ALA A 25 -3.33 -8.67 -10.14
C ALA A 25 -4.14 -9.88 -10.63
N ARG A 26 -4.53 -9.91 -11.91
CA ARG A 26 -5.31 -11.01 -12.48
C ARG A 26 -4.40 -12.21 -12.81
N PRO A 27 -4.74 -13.44 -12.37
CA PRO A 27 -3.86 -14.61 -12.55
C PRO A 27 -3.53 -14.93 -14.01
N GLU A 28 -4.40 -14.60 -14.96
CA GLU A 28 -4.21 -14.83 -16.39
C GLU A 28 -3.27 -13.81 -17.07
N VAL A 29 -2.86 -12.76 -16.37
CA VAL A 29 -2.05 -11.66 -16.91
C VAL A 29 -0.59 -11.85 -16.53
N ILE A 30 0.29 -11.91 -17.53
CA ILE A 30 1.74 -11.77 -17.33
C ILE A 30 2.07 -10.27 -17.35
N SER A 31 2.35 -9.70 -16.17
CA SER A 31 2.65 -8.28 -16.04
C SER A 31 4.15 -8.00 -16.01
N PHE A 32 4.63 -7.22 -16.98
CA PHE A 32 5.93 -6.54 -16.92
C PHE A 32 5.82 -5.10 -16.36
N ALA A 33 4.61 -4.68 -15.99
CA ALA A 33 4.32 -3.38 -15.39
C ALA A 33 4.13 -3.52 -13.87
N GLY A 34 3.85 -2.41 -13.19
CA GLY A 34 3.41 -2.38 -11.79
C GLY A 34 4.52 -2.13 -10.76
N GLY A 35 5.78 -2.45 -11.07
CA GLY A 35 6.91 -2.13 -10.18
C GLY A 35 6.78 -2.73 -8.77
N LEU A 36 6.00 -3.81 -8.62
CA LEU A 36 5.81 -4.52 -7.37
C LEU A 36 7.04 -5.39 -7.08
N PRO A 37 7.52 -5.45 -5.82
CA PRO A 37 8.53 -6.43 -5.44
C PRO A 37 7.97 -7.85 -5.58
N ALA A 38 8.86 -8.82 -5.82
CA ALA A 38 8.48 -10.23 -5.87
C ALA A 38 7.92 -10.68 -4.49
N PRO A 39 6.71 -11.23 -4.41
CA PRO A 39 6.08 -11.60 -3.13
C PRO A 39 6.90 -12.57 -2.28
N GLU A 40 7.60 -13.50 -2.90
CA GLU A 40 8.45 -14.50 -2.25
C GLU A 40 9.70 -13.92 -1.59
N LEU A 41 10.07 -12.67 -1.94
CA LEU A 41 11.17 -11.95 -1.29
C LEU A 41 10.71 -11.19 -0.06
N PHE A 42 9.40 -11.18 0.25
CA PHE A 42 8.89 -10.49 1.42
C PHE A 42 9.26 -11.27 2.70
N PRO A 43 10.02 -10.67 3.66
CA PRO A 43 10.54 -11.39 4.81
C PRO A 43 9.49 -11.51 5.93
N VAL A 44 8.51 -12.41 5.72
CA VAL A 44 7.35 -12.56 6.61
C VAL A 44 7.74 -12.84 8.06
N GLU A 45 8.66 -13.77 8.30
CA GLU A 45 9.04 -14.16 9.67
C GLU A 45 9.83 -13.06 10.40
N ASP A 46 10.76 -12.39 9.72
CA ASP A 46 11.54 -11.31 10.32
C ASP A 46 10.63 -10.13 10.72
N VAL A 47 9.68 -9.76 9.84
CA VAL A 47 8.71 -8.71 10.14
C VAL A 47 7.86 -9.10 11.34
N LYS A 48 7.41 -10.35 11.41
CA LYS A 48 6.61 -10.86 12.52
C LYS A 48 7.38 -10.83 13.84
N GLU A 49 8.64 -11.25 13.86
CA GLU A 49 9.50 -11.20 15.04
C GLU A 49 9.65 -9.77 15.55
N VAL A 50 10.03 -8.85 14.66
CA VAL A 50 10.26 -7.44 15.02
C VAL A 50 8.96 -6.79 15.51
N CYS A 51 7.83 -7.03 14.83
CA CYS A 51 6.53 -6.52 15.27
C CYS A 51 6.19 -7.02 16.68
N ASN A 52 6.37 -8.31 16.96
CA ASN A 52 6.10 -8.87 18.29
C ASN A 52 7.00 -8.27 19.37
N ARG A 53 8.29 -8.07 19.06
CA ARG A 53 9.24 -7.44 19.98
C ARG A 53 8.81 -6.03 20.33
N VAL A 54 8.52 -5.19 19.32
CA VAL A 54 8.08 -3.80 19.53
C VAL A 54 6.79 -3.76 20.36
N LEU A 55 5.82 -4.61 20.05
CA LEU A 55 4.55 -4.65 20.79
C LEU A 55 4.72 -5.11 22.24
N THR A 56 5.68 -6.00 22.51
CA THR A 56 5.95 -6.53 23.85
C THR A 56 6.74 -5.54 24.71
N GLU A 57 7.75 -4.89 24.11
CA GLU A 57 8.71 -4.05 24.84
C GLU A 57 8.27 -2.58 24.91
N GLU A 58 7.62 -2.07 23.87
CA GLU A 58 7.33 -0.64 23.71
C GLU A 58 5.85 -0.34 23.42
N GLY A 59 4.98 -1.35 23.41
CA GLY A 59 3.60 -1.22 22.94
C GLY A 59 2.75 -0.17 23.67
N THR A 60 2.99 0.07 24.96
CA THR A 60 2.31 1.15 25.71
C THR A 60 2.91 2.53 25.45
N THR A 61 4.19 2.59 25.10
CA THR A 61 4.92 3.84 24.87
C THR A 61 4.59 4.46 23.50
N SER A 62 4.15 3.65 22.53
CA SER A 62 3.76 4.12 21.19
C SER A 62 2.41 4.85 21.11
N LEU A 63 1.65 4.93 22.22
CA LEU A 63 0.36 5.62 22.29
C LEU A 63 0.46 7.10 22.72
N LEU A 64 1.68 7.57 23.04
CA LEU A 64 1.97 8.94 23.45
C LEU A 64 2.84 9.65 22.41
#